data_AF-A0A351TS08-F1
#
_entry.id   AF-A0A351TS08-F1
#
_cell.length_a   1.000
_cell.length_b   1.000
_cell.length_c   1.000
_cell.angle_alpha   90.00
_cell.angle_beta   90.00
_cell.angle_gamma   90.00
#
_symmetry.space_group_name_H-M   'P 1'
#
loop_
_entity.id
_entity.type
_entity.pdbx_description
1 polymer ?
#
loop_
_entity_poly.entity_id
_entity_poly.type
_entity_poly.pdbx_seq_one_letter_code
_entity_poly.pdbx_strand_id
1 'polypeptide(L)'
;MEKDFFRGFRIAFSRKMSVSRMELQKALNAMEYAEKSIMLSTVLCIVFPLVDVFYHIPDTIAIGPVFAVMSLYLLYPAVLLLVLLPVKGRLEQMVVSYMEEPEDSGEERKEAEGQRLYFALRALGLTDRETEVARLAASGMSNVEIGKELYISTATVKKHMTHILEKMQCADREALAERVRGM
;
A
#
# COMPACT_ATOMS: atom_id res chain seq x y z
N MET A 1 8.17 -17.82 1.12
CA MET A 1 6.96 -18.57 0.72
C MET A 1 6.10 -18.93 1.92
N GLU A 2 6.50 -19.86 2.81
CA GLU A 2 5.70 -20.23 3.99
C GLU A 2 5.38 -19.05 4.91
N LYS A 3 6.39 -18.22 5.21
CA LYS A 3 6.21 -16.99 6.00
C LYS A 3 5.22 -16.02 5.35
N ASP A 4 5.27 -15.87 4.03
CA ASP A 4 4.39 -14.97 3.27
C ASP A 4 2.95 -15.47 3.22
N PHE A 5 2.77 -16.80 3.16
CA PHE A 5 1.48 -17.47 3.26
C PHE A 5 0.81 -17.20 4.61
N PHE A 6 1.46 -17.54 5.73
CA PHE A 6 0.89 -17.27 7.06
C PHE A 6 0.70 -15.77 7.32
N ARG A 7 1.55 -14.92 6.73
CA ARG A 7 1.38 -13.47 6.77
C ARG A 7 0.07 -13.04 6.09
N GLY A 8 -0.30 -13.65 4.97
CA GLY A 8 -1.58 -13.42 4.29
C GLY A 8 -2.79 -13.70 5.17
N PHE A 9 -2.79 -14.82 5.90
CA PHE A 9 -3.84 -15.12 6.90
C PHE A 9 -3.92 -14.03 7.96
N ARG A 10 -2.78 -13.66 8.54
CA ARG A 10 -2.73 -12.62 9.58
C ARG A 10 -3.26 -11.28 9.09
N ILE A 11 -2.96 -10.91 7.84
CA ILE A 11 -3.46 -9.68 7.21
C ILE A 11 -4.98 -9.76 7.01
N ALA A 12 -5.49 -10.85 6.41
CA ALA A 12 -6.92 -11.01 6.09
C ALA A 12 -7.83 -11.00 7.34
N PHE A 13 -7.33 -11.39 8.51
CA PHE A 13 -8.08 -11.40 9.76
C PHE A 13 -7.74 -10.23 10.71
N SER A 14 -6.84 -9.32 10.34
CA SER A 14 -6.51 -8.16 11.17
C SER A 14 -7.51 -7.02 10.97
N ARG A 15 -7.92 -6.36 12.06
CA ARG A 15 -8.87 -5.23 12.04
C ARG A 15 -8.25 -3.88 11.67
N LYS A 16 -6.95 -3.69 11.91
CA LYS A 16 -6.22 -2.42 11.73
C LYS A 16 -4.74 -2.68 11.50
N MET A 17 -4.36 -2.95 10.26
CA MET A 17 -2.95 -3.08 9.89
C MET A 17 -2.68 -2.22 8.67
N SER A 18 -1.85 -1.18 8.81
CA SER A 18 -1.29 -0.45 7.68
C SER A 18 -0.23 -1.33 7.04
N VAL A 19 -0.59 -2.01 5.95
CA VAL A 19 0.27 -2.97 5.26
C VAL A 19 0.72 -2.34 3.95
N SER A 20 2.02 -2.33 3.67
CA SER A 20 2.50 -1.84 2.38
C SER A 20 1.93 -2.68 1.24
N ARG A 21 1.55 -2.02 0.12
CA ARG A 21 1.09 -2.67 -1.12
C ARG A 21 2.02 -3.82 -1.56
N MET A 22 3.33 -3.63 -1.46
CA MET A 22 4.31 -4.67 -1.80
C MET A 22 4.20 -5.90 -0.89
N GLU A 23 3.93 -5.71 0.40
CA GLU A 23 3.76 -6.83 1.35
C GLU A 23 2.45 -7.57 1.13
N LEU A 24 1.38 -6.83 0.83
CA LEU A 24 0.08 -7.40 0.49
C LEU A 24 0.16 -8.22 -0.81
N GLN A 25 0.82 -7.70 -1.84
CA GLN A 25 1.04 -8.41 -3.11
C GLN A 25 1.86 -9.69 -2.91
N LYS A 26 2.91 -9.65 -2.08
CA LYS A 26 3.71 -10.85 -1.74
C LYS A 26 2.86 -11.92 -1.06
N ALA A 27 1.98 -11.52 -0.13
CA ALA A 27 1.07 -12.43 0.55
C ALA A 27 0.02 -13.03 -0.40
N LEU A 28 -0.56 -12.21 -1.28
CA LEU A 28 -1.51 -12.65 -2.31
C LEU A 28 -0.86 -13.66 -3.27
N ASN A 29 0.32 -13.34 -3.80
CA ASN A 29 1.05 -14.24 -4.69
C ASN A 29 1.36 -15.58 -3.98
N ALA A 30 1.76 -15.55 -2.70
CA ALA A 30 1.99 -16.77 -1.93
C ALA A 30 0.72 -17.63 -1.76
N MET A 31 -0.46 -17.01 -1.60
CA MET A 31 -1.74 -17.73 -1.58
C MET A 31 -2.05 -18.37 -2.93
N GLU A 32 -1.83 -17.64 -4.02
CA GLU A 32 -2.07 -18.15 -5.37
C GLU A 32 -1.14 -19.32 -5.70
N TYR A 33 0.12 -19.27 -5.27
CA TYR A 33 1.05 -20.39 -5.38
C TYR A 33 0.59 -21.61 -4.58
N ALA A 34 0.06 -21.42 -3.37
CA ALA A 34 -0.49 -22.51 -2.57
C ALA A 34 -1.72 -23.15 -3.24
N GLU A 35 -2.64 -22.35 -3.77
CA GLU A 35 -3.80 -22.84 -4.52
C GLU A 35 -3.37 -23.69 -5.73
N LYS A 36 -2.43 -23.17 -6.53
CA LYS A 36 -1.88 -23.86 -7.70
C LYS A 36 -1.17 -25.17 -7.32
N SER A 37 -0.42 -25.19 -6.21
CA SER A 37 0.27 -26.41 -5.76
C SER A 37 -0.72 -27.48 -5.27
N ILE A 38 -1.79 -27.08 -4.58
CA ILE A 38 -2.88 -27.98 -4.17
C ILE A 38 -3.56 -28.59 -5.40
N MET A 39 -3.90 -27.77 -6.40
CA MET A 39 -4.50 -28.26 -7.64
C MET A 39 -3.58 -29.25 -8.36
N LEU A 40 -2.30 -28.91 -8.51
CA LEU A 40 -1.31 -29.78 -9.15
C LEU A 40 -1.16 -31.11 -8.41
N SER A 41 -1.04 -31.05 -7.07
CA SER A 41 -0.97 -32.25 -6.23
C SER A 41 -2.23 -33.10 -6.35
N THR A 42 -3.41 -32.48 -6.43
CA THR A 42 -4.68 -33.19 -6.58
C THR A 42 -4.73 -33.96 -7.90
N VAL A 43 -4.37 -33.30 -9.01
CA VAL A 43 -4.31 -33.93 -10.34
C VAL A 43 -3.36 -35.13 -10.33
N LEU A 44 -2.18 -34.98 -9.72
CA LEU A 44 -1.20 -36.07 -9.63
C LEU A 44 -1.70 -37.21 -8.74
N CYS A 45 -2.33 -36.89 -7.61
CA CYS A 45 -2.85 -37.86 -6.66
C CYS A 45 -4.08 -38.62 -7.17
N ILE A 46 -4.80 -38.14 -8.18
CA ILE A 46 -5.94 -38.88 -8.77
C ILE A 46 -5.47 -40.09 -9.59
N VAL A 47 -4.24 -40.08 -10.12
CA VAL A 47 -3.71 -41.16 -10.96
C VAL A 47 -3.55 -42.48 -10.18
N PHE A 48 -3.03 -42.42 -8.96
CA PHE A 48 -2.76 -43.61 -8.15
C PHE A 48 -4.03 -44.38 -7.76
N PRO A 49 -5.07 -43.74 -7.19
CA PRO A 49 -6.30 -44.42 -6.82
C PRO A 49 -7.09 -44.91 -8.04
N LEU A 50 -6.98 -44.25 -9.19
CA LEU A 50 -7.57 -44.76 -10.43
C LEU A 50 -6.99 -46.14 -10.78
N VAL A 51 -5.67 -46.30 -10.73
CA VAL A 51 -5.01 -47.60 -10.96
C VAL A 51 -5.45 -48.63 -9.93
N ASP A 52 -5.58 -48.23 -8.67
CA ASP A 52 -6.00 -49.12 -7.57
C ASP A 52 -7.45 -49.61 -7.75
N VAL A 53 -8.34 -48.75 -8.25
CA VAL A 53 -9.70 -49.16 -8.65
C VAL A 53 -9.66 -50.18 -9.77
N PHE A 54 -8.85 -49.96 -10.81
CA PHE A 54 -8.74 -50.92 -11.93
C PHE A 54 -8.21 -52.28 -11.49
N TYR A 55 -7.31 -52.31 -10.51
CA TYR A 55 -6.76 -53.56 -9.97
C TYR A 55 -7.80 -54.36 -9.16
N HIS A 56 -8.69 -53.69 -8.44
CA HIS A 56 -9.69 -54.31 -7.57
C HIS A 56 -11.06 -54.57 -8.24
N ILE A 57 -11.24 -54.25 -9.53
CA ILE A 57 -12.48 -54.57 -10.29
C ILE A 57 -13.00 -56.01 -10.07
N PRO A 58 -12.16 -57.06 -10.07
CA PRO A 58 -12.66 -58.43 -9.90
C PRO A 58 -13.07 -58.78 -8.46
N ASP A 59 -12.65 -58.02 -7.45
CA ASP A 59 -13.00 -58.24 -6.04
C ASP A 59 -13.96 -57.16 -5.54
N THR A 60 -15.26 -57.44 -5.67
CA THR A 60 -16.34 -56.53 -5.26
C THR A 60 -16.34 -56.16 -3.78
N ILE A 61 -15.72 -56.96 -2.90
CA ILE A 61 -15.65 -56.65 -1.47
C ILE A 61 -14.58 -55.59 -1.21
N ALA A 62 -13.44 -55.68 -1.91
CA ALA A 62 -12.32 -54.75 -1.79
C ALA A 62 -12.57 -53.38 -2.44
N ILE A 63 -13.52 -53.29 -3.38
CA ILE A 63 -13.86 -52.05 -4.09
C ILE A 63 -14.37 -50.94 -3.15
N GLY A 64 -15.15 -51.29 -2.12
CA GLY A 64 -15.73 -50.32 -1.18
C GLY A 64 -14.69 -49.46 -0.47
N PRO A 65 -13.71 -50.06 0.23
CA PRO A 65 -12.59 -49.34 0.84
C PRO A 65 -11.79 -48.45 -0.13
N VAL A 66 -11.54 -48.92 -1.36
CA VAL A 66 -10.80 -48.15 -2.37
C VAL A 66 -11.55 -46.86 -2.74
N PHE A 67 -12.87 -46.94 -2.95
CA PHE A 67 -13.69 -45.75 -3.19
C PHE A 67 -13.76 -44.79 -1.98
N ALA A 68 -13.80 -45.33 -0.75
CA ALA A 68 -13.75 -44.49 0.45
C ALA A 68 -12.44 -43.70 0.52
N VAL A 69 -11.30 -44.34 0.23
CA VAL A 69 -10.00 -43.67 0.19
C VAL A 69 -9.92 -42.65 -0.96
N MET A 70 -10.45 -42.98 -2.15
CA MET A 70 -10.58 -42.02 -3.26
C MET A 70 -11.36 -40.77 -2.89
N SER A 71 -12.46 -40.93 -2.15
CA SER A 71 -13.28 -39.79 -1.73
C SER A 71 -12.50 -38.81 -0.85
N LEU A 72 -11.57 -39.32 -0.01
CA LEU A 72 -10.70 -38.49 0.83
C LEU A 72 -9.68 -37.69 -0.01
N TYR A 73 -9.13 -38.29 -1.07
CA TYR A 73 -8.21 -37.60 -1.98
C TYR A 73 -8.85 -36.43 -2.73
N LEU A 74 -10.16 -36.48 -2.97
CA LEU A 74 -10.93 -35.37 -3.55
C LEU A 74 -11.39 -34.38 -2.49
N LEU A 75 -11.83 -34.87 -1.33
CA LEU A 75 -12.38 -34.05 -0.26
C LEU A 75 -11.32 -33.15 0.39
N TYR A 76 -10.12 -33.69 0.63
CA TYR A 76 -9.03 -32.96 1.28
C TYR A 76 -8.64 -31.65 0.56
N PRO A 77 -8.29 -31.65 -0.74
CA PRO A 77 -7.97 -30.41 -1.45
C PRO A 77 -9.19 -29.49 -1.60
N ALA A 78 -10.41 -30.04 -1.74
CA ALA A 78 -11.63 -29.24 -1.81
C ALA A 78 -11.85 -28.45 -0.52
N VAL A 79 -11.70 -29.08 0.64
CA VAL A 79 -11.77 -28.41 1.95
C VAL A 79 -10.68 -27.36 2.10
N LEU A 80 -9.45 -27.68 1.69
CA LEU A 80 -8.33 -26.76 1.78
C LEU A 80 -8.54 -25.50 0.92
N LEU A 81 -9.04 -25.67 -0.32
CA LEU A 81 -9.41 -24.55 -1.19
C LEU A 81 -10.56 -23.72 -0.59
N LEU A 82 -11.57 -24.38 -0.03
CA LEU A 82 -12.71 -23.71 0.61
C LEU A 82 -12.26 -22.83 1.78
N VAL A 83 -11.31 -23.31 2.58
CA VAL A 83 -10.69 -22.55 3.68
C VAL A 83 -9.89 -21.35 3.18
N LEU A 84 -9.26 -21.44 2.00
CA LEU A 84 -8.47 -20.36 1.41
C LEU A 84 -9.31 -19.28 0.72
N LEU A 85 -10.50 -19.61 0.21
CA LEU A 85 -11.40 -18.66 -0.46
C LEU A 85 -11.65 -17.35 0.31
N PRO A 86 -12.08 -17.36 1.59
CA PRO A 86 -12.35 -16.11 2.32
C PRO A 86 -11.08 -15.29 2.55
N VAL A 87 -9.92 -15.95 2.68
CA VAL A 87 -8.63 -15.28 2.87
C VAL A 87 -8.21 -14.58 1.60
N LYS A 88 -8.27 -15.30 0.46
CA LYS A 88 -7.97 -14.75 -0.86
C LYS A 88 -8.88 -13.57 -1.19
N GLY A 89 -10.19 -13.73 -1.03
CA GLY A 89 -11.16 -12.67 -1.32
C GLY A 89 -10.90 -11.38 -0.51
N ARG A 90 -10.53 -11.50 0.78
CA ARG A 90 -10.16 -10.33 1.59
C ARG A 90 -8.86 -9.68 1.14
N LEU A 91 -7.84 -10.46 0.78
CA LEU A 91 -6.58 -9.91 0.29
C LEU A 91 -6.77 -9.19 -1.04
N GLU A 92 -7.55 -9.76 -1.96
CA GLU A 92 -7.90 -9.13 -3.24
C GLU A 92 -8.67 -7.81 -3.03
N GLN A 93 -9.66 -7.80 -2.14
CA GLN A 93 -10.37 -6.57 -1.76
C GLN A 93 -9.42 -5.51 -1.20
N MET A 94 -8.49 -5.90 -0.34
CA MET A 94 -7.47 -4.97 0.17
C MET A 94 -6.59 -4.45 -0.98
N VAL A 95 -6.15 -5.29 -1.92
CA VAL A 95 -5.33 -4.85 -3.06
C VAL A 95 -6.10 -3.86 -3.94
N VAL A 96 -7.39 -4.13 -4.20
CA VAL A 96 -8.26 -3.23 -4.96
C VAL A 96 -8.43 -1.89 -4.24
N SER A 97 -8.57 -1.86 -2.91
CA SER A 97 -8.60 -0.59 -2.16
C SER A 97 -7.30 0.21 -2.28
N TYR A 98 -6.14 -0.45 -2.45
CA TYR A 98 -4.86 0.21 -2.75
C TYR A 98 -4.74 0.63 -4.23
N MET A 99 -5.56 0.11 -5.14
CA MET A 99 -5.62 0.54 -6.54
C MET A 99 -6.49 1.79 -6.73
N GLU A 100 -7.43 2.06 -5.82
CA GLU A 100 -8.27 3.27 -5.83
C GLU A 100 -7.56 4.52 -5.29
N GLU A 101 -6.49 4.38 -4.52
CA GLU A 101 -5.56 5.49 -4.23
C GLU A 101 -4.42 5.45 -5.26
N PRO A 102 -4.46 6.24 -6.35
CA PRO A 102 -3.30 6.34 -7.21
C PRO A 102 -2.13 6.85 -6.38
N GLU A 103 -0.95 6.28 -6.59
CA GLU A 103 0.31 6.73 -6.00
C GLU A 103 0.53 8.24 -6.24
N ASP A 104 -0.05 8.74 -7.34
CA ASP A 104 -0.15 10.13 -7.74
C ASP A 104 -1.06 10.99 -6.84
N SER A 105 -2.07 10.42 -6.16
CA SER A 105 -3.02 11.20 -5.33
C SER A 105 -2.35 11.94 -4.18
N GLY A 106 -1.28 11.40 -3.61
CA GLY A 106 -0.52 12.05 -2.55
C GLY A 106 0.38 13.18 -3.06
N GLU A 107 1.01 12.98 -4.21
CA GLU A 107 1.87 13.97 -4.86
C GLU A 107 1.04 15.08 -5.53
N GLU A 108 0.01 14.74 -6.29
CA GLU A 108 -0.98 15.68 -6.85
C GLU A 108 -1.64 16.52 -5.76
N ARG A 109 -1.98 15.93 -4.60
CA ARG A 109 -2.59 16.68 -3.49
C ARG A 109 -1.60 17.65 -2.86
N LYS A 110 -0.32 17.25 -2.69
CA LYS A 110 0.75 18.14 -2.22
C LYS A 110 1.06 19.25 -3.23
N GLU A 111 1.03 18.94 -4.52
CA GLU A 111 1.24 19.92 -5.58
C GLU A 111 0.08 20.91 -5.67
N ALA A 112 -1.16 20.43 -5.58
CA ALA A 112 -2.35 21.25 -5.54
C ALA A 112 -2.40 22.13 -4.28
N GLU A 113 -2.04 21.61 -3.10
CA GLU A 113 -1.89 22.38 -1.87
C GLU A 113 -0.78 23.43 -2.01
N GLY A 114 0.37 23.06 -2.59
CA GLY A 114 1.48 23.97 -2.86
C GLY A 114 1.09 25.10 -3.81
N GLN A 115 0.30 24.82 -4.85
CA GLN A 115 -0.23 25.81 -5.78
C GLN A 115 -1.27 26.72 -5.10
N ARG A 116 -2.21 26.15 -4.34
CA ARG A 116 -3.21 26.94 -3.57
C ARG A 116 -2.52 27.91 -2.63
N LEU A 117 -1.53 27.43 -1.88
CA LEU A 117 -0.75 28.26 -0.97
C LEU A 117 0.01 29.36 -1.71
N TYR A 118 0.62 29.03 -2.84
CA TYR A 118 1.30 30.01 -3.69
C TYR A 118 0.34 31.12 -4.15
N PHE A 119 -0.86 30.77 -4.65
CA PHE A 119 -1.86 31.77 -5.06
C PHE A 119 -2.41 32.59 -3.89
N ALA A 120 -2.61 31.97 -2.72
CA ALA A 120 -3.06 32.67 -1.51
C ALA A 120 -2.04 33.72 -1.04
N LEU A 121 -0.76 33.37 -1.02
CA LEU A 121 0.32 34.29 -0.65
C LEU A 121 0.49 35.42 -1.65
N ARG A 122 0.35 35.13 -2.95
CA ARG A 122 0.31 36.15 -4.01
C ARG A 122 -0.87 37.12 -3.83
N ALA A 123 -2.05 36.61 -3.48
CA ALA A 123 -3.22 37.44 -3.23
C ALA A 123 -3.04 38.39 -2.03
N LEU A 124 -2.17 38.04 -1.08
CA LEU A 124 -1.77 38.90 0.05
C LEU A 124 -0.65 39.90 -0.28
N GLY A 125 -0.22 39.98 -1.55
CA GLY A 125 0.74 40.99 -2.02
C GLY A 125 2.21 40.56 -1.96
N LEU A 126 2.50 39.28 -1.75
CA LEU A 126 3.86 38.75 -1.90
C LEU A 126 4.23 38.66 -3.37
N THR A 127 5.49 38.92 -3.68
CA THR A 127 6.07 38.64 -5.00
C THR A 127 6.32 37.13 -5.17
N ASP A 128 6.65 36.69 -6.39
CA ASP A 128 7.01 35.28 -6.65
C ASP A 128 8.11 34.80 -5.71
N ARG A 129 9.17 35.60 -5.61
CA ARG A 129 10.33 35.23 -4.82
C ARG A 129 10.06 35.24 -3.31
N GLU A 130 9.28 36.20 -2.85
CA GLU A 130 8.84 36.25 -1.45
C GLU A 130 7.93 35.07 -1.11
N THR A 131 7.08 34.64 -2.04
CA THR A 131 6.18 33.49 -1.87
C THR A 131 6.98 32.19 -1.71
N GLU A 132 7.99 31.98 -2.55
CA GLU A 132 8.90 30.83 -2.42
C GLU A 132 9.62 30.81 -1.07
N VAL A 133 10.18 31.96 -0.67
CA VAL A 133 10.87 32.09 0.63
C VAL A 133 9.91 31.86 1.80
N ALA A 134 8.69 32.39 1.75
CA ALA A 134 7.67 32.20 2.79
C ALA A 134 7.23 30.73 2.93
N ARG A 135 7.04 30.03 1.80
CA ARG A 135 6.68 28.61 1.78
C ARG A 135 7.77 27.74 2.41
N LEU A 136 9.04 27.96 2.02
CA LEU A 136 10.17 27.23 2.59
C LEU A 136 10.42 27.61 4.05
N ALA A 137 10.10 28.85 4.45
CA ALA A 137 10.20 29.25 5.84
C ALA A 137 9.17 28.54 6.72
N ALA A 138 7.93 28.39 6.23
CA ALA A 138 6.85 27.71 6.94
C ALA A 138 7.07 26.18 7.06
N SER A 139 7.78 25.58 6.09
CA SER A 139 8.22 24.18 6.18
C SER A 139 9.37 23.94 7.16
N GLY A 140 9.90 25.00 7.79
CA GLY A 140 10.92 24.91 8.85
C GLY A 140 12.36 25.11 8.38
N MET A 141 12.62 25.40 7.10
CA MET A 141 13.99 25.54 6.58
C MET A 141 14.70 26.82 7.05
N SER A 142 15.88 26.71 7.62
CA SER A 142 16.71 27.87 8.01
C SER A 142 17.04 28.78 6.82
N ASN A 143 17.39 30.05 7.07
CA ASN A 143 17.76 30.98 5.99
C ASN A 143 18.98 30.50 5.18
N VAL A 144 19.83 29.64 5.77
CA VAL A 144 20.96 29.00 5.10
C VAL A 144 20.47 27.92 4.14
N GLU A 145 19.53 27.09 4.56
CA GLU A 145 18.93 26.04 3.73
C GLU A 145 18.10 26.66 2.61
N ILE A 146 17.27 27.67 2.89
CA ILE A 146 16.51 28.41 1.88
C ILE A 146 17.44 29.04 0.84
N GLY A 147 18.58 29.61 1.27
CA GLY A 147 19.56 30.19 0.36
C GLY A 147 20.17 29.15 -0.59
N LYS A 148 20.45 27.94 -0.07
CA LYS A 148 20.93 26.82 -0.88
C LYS A 148 19.86 26.34 -1.86
N GLU A 149 18.64 26.11 -1.37
CA GLU A 149 17.51 25.62 -2.16
C GLU A 149 17.16 26.55 -3.32
N LEU A 150 17.17 27.86 -3.03
CA LEU A 150 16.81 28.88 -3.99
C LEU A 150 18.01 29.44 -4.77
N TYR A 151 19.22 28.92 -4.57
CA TYR A 151 20.46 29.39 -5.20
C TYR A 151 20.73 30.91 -5.02
N ILE A 152 20.50 31.42 -3.81
CA ILE A 152 20.72 32.83 -3.44
C ILE A 152 21.49 32.97 -2.13
N SER A 153 22.10 34.14 -1.90
CA SER A 153 22.84 34.38 -0.67
C SER A 153 21.91 34.40 0.56
N THR A 154 22.44 33.98 1.71
CA THR A 154 21.73 34.07 3.01
C THR A 154 21.32 35.49 3.36
N ALA A 155 22.12 36.48 2.96
CA ALA A 155 21.80 37.90 3.12
C ALA A 155 20.58 38.31 2.29
N THR A 156 20.47 37.78 1.07
CA THR A 156 19.31 37.98 0.19
C THR A 156 18.05 37.36 0.80
N VAL A 157 18.14 36.15 1.36
CA VAL A 157 17.02 35.50 2.08
C VAL A 157 16.58 36.35 3.28
N LYS A 158 17.51 36.87 4.08
CA LYS A 158 17.19 37.75 5.21
C LYS A 158 16.43 39.00 4.75
N LYS A 159 16.85 39.62 3.65
CA LYS A 159 16.16 40.77 3.08
C LYS A 159 14.73 40.43 2.64
N HIS A 160 14.56 39.32 1.91
CA HIS A 160 13.21 38.84 1.56
C HIS A 160 12.36 38.58 2.81
N MET A 161 12.94 37.98 3.86
CA MET A 161 12.22 37.72 5.11
C MET A 161 11.72 39.00 5.78
N THR A 162 12.54 40.04 5.85
CA THR A 162 12.11 41.35 6.38
C THR A 162 10.91 41.89 5.61
N HIS A 163 10.97 41.87 4.27
CA HIS A 163 9.87 42.36 3.44
C HIS A 163 8.61 41.49 3.59
N ILE A 164 8.76 40.17 3.72
CA ILE A 164 7.64 39.25 3.92
C ILE A 164 6.95 39.54 5.26
N LEU A 165 7.72 39.67 6.35
CA LEU A 165 7.17 39.95 7.68
C LEU A 165 6.42 41.28 7.71
N GLU A 166 6.96 42.31 7.06
CA GLU A 166 6.29 43.61 6.91
C GLU A 166 4.97 43.49 6.13
N LYS A 167 4.98 42.83 4.97
CA LYS A 167 3.78 42.65 4.12
C LYS A 167 2.71 41.80 4.79
N MET A 168 3.13 40.75 5.49
CA MET A 168 2.24 39.81 6.18
C MET A 168 1.85 40.27 7.58
N GLN A 169 2.39 41.40 8.05
CA GLN A 169 2.17 41.94 9.39
C GLN A 169 2.47 40.90 10.49
N CYS A 170 3.52 40.10 10.29
CA CYS A 170 3.95 39.09 11.25
C CYS A 170 5.12 39.64 12.09
N ALA A 171 5.06 39.44 13.41
CA ALA A 171 6.09 39.93 14.32
C ALA A 171 7.42 39.16 14.17
N ASP A 172 7.33 37.87 13.90
CA ASP A 172 8.47 37.00 13.71
C ASP A 172 8.19 35.88 12.70
N ARG A 173 9.22 35.08 12.45
CA ARG A 173 9.17 33.95 11.54
C ARG A 173 8.20 32.87 11.98
N GLU A 174 7.99 32.67 13.28
CA GLU A 174 7.08 31.64 13.79
C GLU A 174 5.63 32.07 13.54
N ALA A 175 5.30 33.34 13.79
CA ALA A 175 4.01 33.93 13.45
C ALA A 175 3.72 33.85 11.93
N LEU A 176 4.75 34.06 11.09
CA LEU A 176 4.64 33.81 9.66
C LEU A 176 4.35 32.33 9.35
N ALA A 177 5.08 31.41 9.96
CA ALA A 177 4.90 29.98 9.74
C ALA A 177 3.50 29.51 10.16
N GLU A 178 2.99 29.97 11.30
CA GLU A 178 1.64 29.68 11.77
C GLU A 178 0.58 30.23 10.81
N ARG A 179 0.73 31.49 10.37
CA ARG A 179 -0.18 32.11 9.41
C ARG A 179 -0.20 31.36 8.07
N VAL A 180 0.94 30.90 7.59
CA VAL A 180 1.06 30.13 6.34
C VAL A 180 0.48 28.72 6.48
N ARG A 181 0.65 28.05 7.64
CA ARG A 181 0.05 26.73 7.92
C ARG A 181 -1.47 26.79 8.11
N GLY A 182 -1.99 27.95 8.48
CA GLY A 182 -3.43 28.18 8.66
C GLY A 182 -4.21 28.54 7.38
N MET A 183 -3.55 28.61 6.22
CA MET A 183 -4.17 28.84 4.91
C MET A 183 -4.50 27.53 4.20
#